data_AF-A0A3P1WQI1-F1
#
_entry.id   AF-A0A3P1WQI1-F1
#
_cell.length_a   1.000
_cell.length_b   1.000
_cell.length_c   1.000
_cell.angle_alpha   90.00
_cell.angle_beta   90.00
_cell.angle_gamma   90.00
#
_symmetry.space_group_name_H-M   'P 1'
#
loop_
_entity.id
_entity.type
_entity.pdbx_description
1 polymer ?
#
loop_
_entity_poly.entity_id
_entity_poly.type
_entity_poly.pdbx_seq_one_letter_code
_entity_poly.pdbx_strand_id
1 'polypeptide(L)'
;MRVSDQIASLSGRLADDVRTRPQMDAHYATLVRDCLQRSGSATRQEIDALLLPLLPEVLSTGQKEVEVSNLLAELRREGSIVNAGTRTQPRWELS
;
A
#
# COMPACT_ATOMS: atom_id res chain seq x y z
N MET A 1 -2.36 34.81 29.06
CA MET A 1 -3.43 34.00 28.44
C MET A 1 -2.86 33.39 27.17
N ARG A 2 -2.59 32.08 27.17
CA ARG A 2 -1.92 31.35 26.06
C ARG A 2 -2.92 31.19 24.91
N VAL A 3 -2.64 31.78 23.77
CA VAL A 3 -3.25 31.38 22.50
C VAL A 3 -2.47 30.14 22.07
N SER A 4 -2.98 28.96 22.40
CA SER A 4 -2.34 27.68 22.09
C SER A 4 -3.38 26.69 21.59
N ASP A 5 -4.01 26.97 20.45
CA ASP A 5 -4.86 25.99 19.75
C ASP A 5 -4.98 26.28 18.24
N GLN A 6 -3.92 26.84 17.62
CA GLN A 6 -3.96 27.16 16.18
C GLN A 6 -2.67 26.81 15.43
N ILE A 7 -1.95 25.79 15.90
CA ILE A 7 -0.80 25.23 15.17
C ILE A 7 -0.77 23.71 15.35
N ALA A 8 -1.80 23.03 14.84
CA ALA A 8 -1.69 21.63 14.38
C ALA A 8 -1.74 21.58 12.84
N SER A 9 -1.26 22.66 12.21
CA SER A 9 -1.11 22.82 10.76
C SER A 9 0.37 23.02 10.43
N LEU A 10 1.26 22.16 10.93
CA LEU A 10 2.69 22.20 10.60
C LEU A 10 3.29 20.79 10.65
N SER A 11 2.92 19.95 9.70
CA SER A 11 3.87 18.97 9.13
C SER A 11 3.64 18.79 7.63
N GLY A 12 3.23 19.89 6.99
CA GLY A 12 3.43 20.10 5.57
C GLY A 12 4.62 21.04 5.43
N ARG A 13 5.61 20.60 4.64
CA ARG A 13 6.81 21.34 4.22
C ARG A 13 7.99 21.28 5.18
N LEU A 14 8.87 20.32 4.92
CA LEU A 14 10.29 20.54 4.55
C LEU A 14 11.05 19.21 4.68
N ALA A 15 11.03 18.34 3.65
CA ALA A 15 12.25 17.63 3.16
C ALA A 15 12.07 16.50 2.10
N ASP A 16 10.92 15.87 1.85
CA ASP A 16 10.83 14.67 0.95
C ASP A 16 9.77 14.76 -0.17
N ASP A 17 9.68 15.93 -0.79
CA ASP A 17 8.60 16.37 -1.70
C ASP A 17 8.79 15.95 -3.18
N VAL A 18 9.24 14.71 -3.47
CA VAL A 18 9.25 14.15 -4.86
C VAL A 18 8.72 12.72 -4.94
N ARG A 19 7.77 12.33 -4.08
CA ARG A 19 7.04 11.06 -4.25
C ARG A 19 5.54 11.31 -4.15
N THR A 20 4.95 11.74 -5.26
CA THR A 20 3.49 11.86 -5.36
C THR A 20 2.87 10.47 -5.11
N ARG A 21 1.75 10.36 -4.38
CA ARG A 21 1.02 9.08 -4.16
C ARG A 21 1.02 8.12 -5.38
N PRO A 22 0.73 8.58 -6.62
CA PRO A 22 0.80 7.73 -7.81
C PRO A 22 2.14 7.02 -8.06
N GLN A 23 3.26 7.63 -7.67
CA GLN A 23 4.61 7.06 -7.81
C GLN A 23 4.90 6.00 -6.74
N MET A 24 4.35 6.16 -5.53
CA MET A 24 4.40 5.13 -4.50
C MET A 24 3.57 3.92 -4.92
N ASP A 25 2.36 4.18 -5.42
CA ASP A 25 1.46 3.14 -5.92
C ASP A 25 2.11 2.34 -7.06
N ALA A 26 2.77 3.01 -8.02
CA ALA A 26 3.48 2.33 -9.10
C ALA A 26 4.66 1.45 -8.63
N HIS A 27 5.41 1.92 -7.62
CA HIS A 27 6.52 1.15 -7.06
C HIS A 27 6.03 -0.10 -6.32
N TYR A 28 5.04 0.05 -5.44
CA TYR A 28 4.48 -1.08 -4.70
C TYR A 28 3.71 -2.04 -5.62
N ALA A 29 3.01 -1.52 -6.64
CA ALA A 29 2.41 -2.33 -7.70
C ALA A 29 3.43 -3.24 -8.39
N THR A 30 4.62 -2.71 -8.70
CA THR A 30 5.70 -3.48 -9.29
C THR A 30 6.16 -4.59 -8.36
N LEU A 31 6.37 -4.29 -7.07
CA LEU A 31 6.76 -5.30 -6.07
C LEU A 31 5.73 -6.42 -5.93
N VAL A 32 4.43 -6.09 -5.94
CA VAL A 32 3.36 -7.09 -5.90
C VAL A 32 3.40 -7.96 -7.15
N ARG A 33 3.49 -7.37 -8.35
CA ARG A 33 3.58 -8.12 -9.61
C ARG A 33 4.80 -9.04 -9.63
N ASP A 34 5.95 -8.55 -9.21
CA ASP A 34 7.20 -9.30 -9.07
C ASP A 34 7.08 -10.47 -8.09
N CYS A 35 6.41 -10.25 -6.96
CA CYS A 35 6.12 -11.30 -6.00
C CYS A 35 5.27 -12.40 -6.64
N LEU A 36 4.14 -12.01 -7.27
CA LEU A 36 3.23 -12.93 -7.94
C LEU A 36 3.88 -13.67 -9.11
N GLN A 37 4.79 -13.03 -9.86
CA GLN A 37 5.56 -13.69 -10.92
C GLN A 37 6.47 -14.79 -10.38
N ARG A 38 7.09 -14.58 -9.20
CA ARG A 38 8.01 -15.56 -8.60
C ARG A 38 7.31 -16.68 -7.85
N SER A 39 6.23 -16.37 -7.12
CA SER A 39 5.49 -17.35 -6.30
C SER A 39 4.30 -17.98 -7.03
N GLY A 40 3.87 -17.44 -8.16
CA GLY A 40 2.66 -17.81 -8.89
C GLY A 40 1.38 -17.25 -8.27
N SER A 41 1.33 -17.18 -6.94
CA SER A 41 0.21 -16.59 -6.19
C SER A 41 0.68 -16.03 -4.86
N ALA A 42 -0.08 -15.10 -4.27
CA ALA A 42 0.17 -14.62 -2.92
C ALA A 42 -1.14 -14.38 -2.15
N THR A 43 -1.12 -14.76 -0.88
CA THR A 43 -2.18 -14.43 0.08
C THR A 43 -2.07 -12.99 0.53
N ARG A 44 -3.15 -12.48 1.15
CA ARG A 44 -3.11 -11.15 1.76
C ARG A 44 -1.97 -11.00 2.78
N GLN A 45 -1.75 -12.03 3.60
CA GLN A 45 -0.73 -11.99 4.65
C GLN A 45 0.69 -11.94 4.07
N GLU A 46 0.97 -12.64 2.97
CA GLU A 46 2.27 -12.59 2.30
C GLU A 46 2.55 -11.21 1.69
N ILE A 47 1.52 -10.60 1.10
CA ILE A 47 1.62 -9.24 0.56
C ILE A 47 1.82 -8.22 1.68
N ASP A 48 1.10 -8.34 2.79
CA ASP A 48 1.31 -7.48 3.95
C ASP A 48 2.74 -7.65 4.50
N ALA A 49 3.23 -8.88 4.65
CA ALA A 49 4.59 -9.15 5.11
C ALA A 49 5.67 -8.55 4.18
N LEU A 50 5.40 -8.48 2.88
CA LEU A 50 6.27 -7.85 1.89
C LEU A 50 6.24 -6.31 1.97
N LEU A 51 5.04 -5.71 2.06
CA LEU A 51 4.85 -4.27 1.90
C LEU A 51 4.92 -3.48 3.21
N LEU A 52 4.37 -3.99 4.31
CA LEU A 52 4.37 -3.31 5.62
C LEU A 52 5.75 -2.78 6.07
N PRO A 53 6.87 -3.54 5.94
CA PRO A 53 8.19 -3.04 6.32
C PRO A 53 8.74 -1.99 5.34
N LEU A 54 8.21 -1.90 4.11
CA LEU A 54 8.63 -0.94 3.08
C LEU A 54 7.78 0.33 3.06
N LEU A 55 6.66 0.34 3.79
CA LEU A 55 5.79 1.50 3.92
C LEU A 55 6.38 2.51 4.93
N PRO A 56 6.19 3.82 4.69
CA PRO A 56 6.73 4.88 5.54
C PRO A 56 6.42 4.67 7.03
N GLU A 57 7.41 4.92 7.90
CA GLU A 57 7.27 4.77 9.35
C GLU A 57 6.27 5.76 9.97
N VAL A 58 5.99 6.87 9.28
CA VAL A 58 4.95 7.84 9.68
C VAL A 58 3.55 7.23 9.66
N LEU A 59 3.34 6.12 8.94
CA LEU A 59 2.06 5.43 8.89
C LEU A 59 1.92 4.46 10.06
N SER A 60 0.80 4.56 10.77
CA SER A 60 0.39 3.56 11.75
C SER A 60 0.09 2.21 11.08
N THR A 61 0.17 1.09 11.81
CA THR A 61 -0.12 -0.24 11.25
C THR A 61 -1.45 -0.32 10.51
N GLY A 62 -2.53 0.24 11.08
CA GLY A 62 -3.82 0.27 10.40
C GLY A 62 -3.84 1.13 9.12
N GLN A 63 -3.06 2.22 9.07
CA GLN A 63 -2.94 3.01 7.85
C GLN A 63 -2.16 2.25 6.77
N LYS A 64 -1.13 1.50 7.17
CA LYS A 64 -0.36 0.66 6.25
C LYS A 64 -1.22 -0.46 5.65
N GLU A 65 -2.03 -1.13 6.47
CA GLU A 65 -2.98 -2.16 6.01
C GLU A 65 -4.04 -1.60 5.05
N VAL A 66 -4.53 -0.38 5.30
CA VAL A 66 -5.44 0.32 4.38
C VAL A 66 -4.75 0.61 3.05
N GLU A 67 -3.50 1.06 3.08
CA GLU A 67 -2.73 1.35 1.86
C GLU A 67 -2.54 0.09 0.99
N VAL A 68 -2.15 -1.03 1.61
CA VAL A 68 -2.05 -2.33 0.90
C VAL A 68 -3.40 -2.75 0.31
N SER A 69 -4.49 -2.54 1.05
CA SER A 69 -5.85 -2.87 0.55
C SER A 69 -6.22 -2.04 -0.67
N ASN A 70 -5.93 -0.74 -0.64
CA ASN A 70 -6.20 0.18 -1.75
C ASN A 70 -5.36 -0.19 -2.97
N LEU A 71 -4.07 -0.48 -2.79
CA LEU A 71 -3.18 -0.91 -3.87
C LEU A 71 -3.73 -2.17 -4.57
N LEU A 72 -4.12 -3.19 -3.80
CA LEU A 72 -4.67 -4.43 -4.38
C LEU A 72 -6.01 -4.19 -5.09
N ALA A 73 -6.84 -3.29 -4.56
CA ALA A 73 -8.09 -2.90 -5.21
C ALA A 73 -7.85 -2.22 -6.55
N GLU A 74 -6.89 -1.29 -6.64
CA GLU A 74 -6.52 -0.63 -7.89
C GLU A 74 -5.92 -1.62 -8.89
N LEU A 75 -4.97 -2.47 -8.49
CA LEU A 75 -4.41 -3.51 -9.36
C LEU A 75 -5.47 -4.45 -9.93
N ARG A 76 -6.48 -4.80 -9.12
CA ARG A 76 -7.62 -5.60 -9.58
C ARG A 76 -8.50 -4.82 -10.55
N ARG A 77 -8.77 -3.54 -10.29
CA ARG A 77 -9.57 -2.66 -11.18
C ARG A 77 -8.88 -2.45 -12.53
N GLU A 78 -7.56 -2.35 -12.53
CA GLU A 78 -6.73 -2.29 -13.74
C GLU A 78 -6.64 -3.62 -14.49
N GLY A 79 -7.10 -4.73 -13.90
CA GLY A 79 -6.98 -6.07 -14.48
C GLY A 79 -5.56 -6.64 -14.42
N SER A 80 -4.69 -6.12 -13.56
CA SER A 80 -3.33 -6.66 -13.37
C SER A 80 -3.32 -7.94 -12.54
N ILE A 81 -4.27 -8.07 -11.60
CA ILE A 81 -4.38 -9.22 -10.70
C ILE A 81 -5.83 -9.69 -10.59
N VAL A 82 -6.00 -10.96 -10.30
CA VAL A 82 -7.30 -11.59 -10.02
C VAL A 82 -7.27 -12.27 -8.65
N ASN A 83 -8.44 -12.36 -8.00
CA ASN A 83 -8.58 -13.18 -6.80
C ASN A 83 -8.96 -14.60 -7.25
N ALA A 84 -8.01 -15.53 -7.18
CA ALA A 84 -8.18 -16.97 -7.41
C ALA A 84 -8.65 -17.73 -6.15
N GLY A 85 -8.71 -17.05 -5.01
CA GLY A 85 -9.20 -17.59 -3.74
C GLY A 85 -10.66 -17.25 -3.46
N THR A 86 -11.03 -17.34 -2.18
CA THR A 86 -12.39 -16.96 -1.74
C THR A 86 -12.43 -15.48 -1.35
N ARG A 87 -13.65 -14.97 -1.09
CA ARG A 87 -13.80 -13.59 -0.59
C ARG A 87 -13.21 -13.39 0.80
N THR A 88 -13.20 -14.43 1.64
CA THR A 88 -12.68 -14.41 3.02
C THR A 88 -11.20 -14.77 3.10
N GLN A 89 -10.70 -15.52 2.12
CA GLN A 89 -9.31 -15.91 1.99
C GLN A 89 -8.85 -15.59 0.57
N PRO A 90 -8.54 -14.31 0.27
CA PRO A 90 -8.12 -13.91 -1.05
C PRO A 90 -6.74 -14.49 -1.36
N ARG A 91 -6.62 -15.01 -2.57
CA ARG A 91 -5.36 -15.46 -3.17
C ARG A 91 -5.21 -14.70 -4.48
N TRP A 92 -4.22 -13.83 -4.54
CA TRP A 92 -3.96 -12.99 -5.68
C TRP A 92 -3.07 -13.73 -6.67
N GLU A 93 -3.43 -13.66 -7.94
CA GLU A 93 -2.67 -14.19 -9.07
C GLU A 93 -2.62 -13.11 -10.16
N LEU A 94 -1.64 -13.20 -11.05
CA LEU A 94 -1.63 -12.35 -12.25
C LEU A 94 -2.82 -12.72 -13.14
N SER A 95 -3.46 -11.71 -13.72
CA SER A 95 -4.56 -11.94 -14.66
C SER A 95 -4.09 -12.50 -16.01
#